data_AF-A0A4P7ZVZ4-F1
#
_entry.id   AF-A0A4P7ZVZ4-F1
#
_cell.length_a   1.000
_cell.length_b   1.000
_cell.length_c   1.000
_cell.angle_alpha   90.00
_cell.angle_beta   90.00
_cell.angle_gamma   90.00
#
_symmetry.space_group_name_H-M   'P 1'
#
loop_
_entity.id
_entity.type
_entity.pdbx_description
1 polymer ?
#
loop_
_entity_poly.entity_id
_entity_poly.type
_entity_poly.pdbx_seq_one_letter_code
_entity_poly.pdbx_strand_id
1 'polypeptide(L)' 'MGNRPCCRSCRHCTQPSGVEMGWCLLRKLPIHGELAAELWCHHWTARPPRLPVMGDSPAELLPHPGERQLALTDVLET' A
#
# COMPACT_ATOMS: atom_id res chain seq x y z
N MET A 1 -9.61 9.55 -7.90
CA MET A 1 -10.02 9.86 -6.52
C MET A 1 -8.80 9.78 -5.62
N GLY A 2 -8.23 10.92 -5.21
CA GLY A 2 -7.02 10.92 -4.37
C GLY A 2 -7.37 10.48 -2.94
N ASN A 3 -6.76 9.40 -2.46
CA ASN A 3 -6.93 8.99 -1.07
C ASN A 3 -6.34 10.06 -0.13
N ARG A 4 -7.21 10.73 0.64
CA ARG A 4 -6.76 11.68 1.68
C ARG A 4 -5.90 10.92 2.71
N PRO A 5 -4.76 11.48 3.15
CA PRO A 5 -3.93 10.84 4.17
C PRO A 5 -4.71 10.68 5.48
N CYS A 6 -4.71 9.47 6.04
CA CYS A 6 -5.41 9.13 7.27
C CYS A 6 -4.72 7.97 8.01
N CYS A 7 -5.09 7.74 9.27
CA CYS A 7 -4.59 6.62 10.09
C CYS A 7 -4.81 5.26 9.40
N ARG A 8 -5.92 5.06 8.67
CA ARG A 8 -6.22 3.81 7.95
C ARG A 8 -5.20 3.51 6.84
N SER A 9 -4.66 4.54 6.20
CA SER A 9 -3.65 4.44 5.13
C SER A 9 -2.21 4.62 5.63
N CYS A 10 -2.02 4.86 6.93
CA CYS A 10 -0.71 5.09 7.52
C CYS A 10 0.05 3.77 7.74
N ARG A 11 1.35 3.76 7.42
CA ARG A 11 2.28 2.66 7.68
C ARG A 11 2.43 2.34 9.17
N HIS A 12 2.33 3.35 10.04
CA HIS A 12 2.55 3.20 11.48
C HIS A 12 1.32 2.72 12.26
N CYS A 13 0.15 2.64 11.61
CA CYS A 13 -1.07 2.23 12.26
C CYS A 13 -1.37 0.76 11.96
N THR A 14 -1.77 0.01 12.97
CA THR A 14 -2.38 -1.31 12.80
C THR A 14 -3.88 -1.13 12.60
N GLN A 15 -4.44 -1.84 11.62
CA GLN A 15 -5.87 -1.79 11.37
C GLN A 15 -6.60 -2.59 12.46
N PRO A 16 -7.78 -2.13 12.88
CA PRO A 16 -8.64 -2.90 13.76
C PRO A 16 -9.09 -4.20 13.07
N SER A 17 -9.12 -5.30 13.81
CA SER A 17 -9.72 -6.56 13.36
C SER A 17 -11.14 -6.64 13.92
N GLY A 18 -12.16 -6.39 13.10
CA GLY A 18 -13.55 -6.40 13.55
C GLY A 18 -13.87 -5.26 14.52
N VAL A 19 -14.29 -5.59 15.74
CA VAL A 19 -14.69 -4.65 16.81
C VAL A 19 -13.53 -4.11 17.65
N GLU A 20 -12.29 -4.53 17.37
CA GLU A 20 -11.11 -4.07 18.12
C GLU A 20 -10.71 -2.63 17.78
N MET A 21 -10.04 -1.93 18.70
CA MET A 21 -9.37 -0.67 18.38
C MET A 21 -8.11 -0.93 17.53
N GLY A 22 -7.83 -0.03 16.59
CA GLY A 22 -6.52 0.06 15.95
C GLY A 22 -5.48 0.67 16.89
N TRP A 23 -4.21 0.66 16.48
CA TRP A 23 -3.12 1.22 17.28
C TRP A 23 -2.14 2.01 16.43
N CYS A 24 -1.68 3.17 16.91
CA CYS A 24 -0.56 3.89 16.32
C CYS A 24 0.75 3.47 17.00
N LEU A 25 1.60 2.71 16.30
CA LEU A 25 2.89 2.27 16.85
C LEU A 25 3.84 3.44 17.11
N LEU A 26 3.78 4.49 16.28
CA LEU A 26 4.67 5.65 16.41
C LEU A 26 4.28 6.55 17.60
N ARG A 27 2.99 6.88 17.74
CA ARG A 27 2.48 7.73 18.84
C ARG A 27 2.11 6.97 20.11
N LYS A 28 2.12 5.63 20.07
CA LYS A 28 1.77 4.73 21.19
C LYS A 28 0.38 5.02 21.77
N LEU A 29 -0.64 5.07 20.91
CA LEU A 29 -2.02 5.36 21.31
C LEU A 29 -3.05 4.49 20.57
N PRO A 30 -4.22 4.23 21.18
CA PRO A 30 -5.32 3.53 20.54
C PRO A 30 -6.04 4.43 19.53
N ILE A 31 -6.53 3.83 18.44
CA ILE A 31 -7.30 4.50 17.38
C ILE A 31 -8.65 3.80 17.27
N HIS A 32 -9.75 4.54 17.41
CA HIS A 32 -11.08 3.99 17.18
C HIS A 32 -11.25 3.59 15.71
N GLY A 33 -11.80 2.40 15.44
CA GLY A 33 -11.86 1.85 14.09
C GLY A 33 -12.61 2.74 13.08
N GLU A 34 -13.71 3.35 13.52
CA GLU A 34 -14.50 4.29 12.71
C GLU A 34 -13.75 5.59 12.41
N LEU A 35 -12.96 6.09 13.37
CA LEU A 35 -12.22 7.34 13.23
C LEU A 35 -10.93 7.19 12.42
N ALA A 36 -10.45 5.96 12.21
CA ALA A 36 -9.19 5.71 11.52
C ALA A 36 -9.17 6.26 10.08
N ALA A 37 -10.34 6.37 9.43
CA ALA A 37 -10.46 6.92 8.07
C ALA A 37 -10.43 8.46 8.02
N GLU A 38 -10.62 9.13 9.16
CA GLU A 38 -10.74 10.59 9.24
C GLU A 38 -9.54 11.24 9.93
N LEU A 39 -8.97 10.57 10.93
CA LEU A 39 -7.85 11.05 11.71
C LEU A 39 -6.55 11.08 10.90
N TRP A 40 -5.76 12.11 11.15
CA TRP A 40 -4.45 12.29 10.55
C TRP A 40 -3.48 12.93 11.57
N CYS A 41 -2.19 12.74 11.35
CA CYS A 41 -1.13 13.43 12.08
C CYS A 41 0.05 13.74 11.14
N HIS A 42 0.89 14.69 11.53
CA HIS A 42 2.06 15.12 10.74
C HIS A 42 3.07 14.01 10.40
N HIS A 43 3.03 12.88 11.12
CA HIS A 43 3.91 11.74 10.88
C HIS A 43 3.32 10.69 9.92
N TRP A 44 2.26 11.05 9.19
CA TRP A 44 1.65 10.13 8.24
C TRP A 44 2.66 9.73 7.16
N THR A 45 2.76 8.42 6.93
CA THR A 45 3.55 7.83 5.85
C THR A 45 2.68 6.80 5.15
N ALA A 46 2.63 6.83 3.82
CA ALA A 46 1.83 5.89 3.04
C ALA A 46 2.24 4.42 3.33
N ARG A 47 1.25 3.55 3.51
CA ARG A 47 1.47 2.11 3.59
C ARG A 47 2.02 1.61 2.25
N PRO A 48 3.13 0.84 2.23
CA PRO A 48 3.65 0.29 0.99
C PRO A 48 2.63 -0.68 0.36
N PRO A 49 2.51 -0.71 -0.98
CA PRO A 49 1.66 -1.68 -1.66
C PRO A 49 2.16 -3.10 -1.37
N ARG A 50 1.23 -4.04 -1.22
CA ARG A 50 1.58 -5.47 -1.20
C ARG A 50 1.79 -5.90 -2.64
N LEU A 51 3.03 -6.14 -3.02
CA LEU A 51 3.35 -6.73 -4.30
C LEU A 51 2.99 -8.23 -4.25
N PRO A 52 2.44 -8.81 -5.33
CA PRO A 52 2.31 -10.26 -5.43
C PRO A 52 3.70 -10.89 -5.29
N VAL A 53 3.77 -11.99 -4.54
CA VAL A 53 4.98 -12.82 -4.49
C VAL A 53 5.00 -13.59 -5.81
N MET A 54 5.90 -13.23 -6.74
CA MET A 54 6.19 -14.08 -7.89
C MET A 54 6.73 -15.40 -7.33
N GLY A 55 6.03 -16.50 -7.58
CA GLY A 55 6.53 -17.81 -7.22
C GLY A 55 7.81 -18.09 -8.00
N ASP A 56 8.78 -18.74 -7.38
CA ASP A 56 9.95 -19.32 -8.07
C ASP A 56 9.52 -20.56 -8.88
N SER A 57 8.44 -20.43 -9.67
CA SER A 57 8.00 -21.46 -10.59
C SER A 57 8.91 -21.40 -11.83
N PRO A 58 9.78 -22.38 -12.10
CA PRO A 58 10.64 -22.36 -13.28
C PRO A 58 9.85 -22.36 -14.61
N ALA A 59 8.53 -22.59 -14.58
CA ALA A 59 7.64 -22.52 -15.73
C ALA A 59 7.15 -21.09 -16.08
N GLU A 60 7.24 -20.12 -15.17
CA GLU A 60 6.81 -18.72 -15.40
C GLU A 60 7.93 -17.83 -15.99
N LEU A 61 9.15 -18.36 -16.11
CA LEU A 61 10.29 -17.65 -16.71
C LEU A 61 10.31 -17.70 -18.25
N LEU A 62 9.37 -18.42 -18.87
CA LEU A 62 9.22 -18.39 -20.32
C LEU A 62 8.48 -17.09 -20.68
N PRO A 63 9.10 -16.19 -21.47
CA PRO A 63 8.46 -14.94 -21.84
C PRO A 63 7.17 -15.24 -22.60
N HIS A 64 6.02 -14.84 -22.03
CA HIS A 64 4.78 -14.91 -22.78
C HIS A 64 4.88 -13.90 -23.93
N PRO A 65 4.50 -14.27 -25.16
CA PRO A 65 4.64 -13.41 -26.34
C PRO A 65 3.83 -12.08 -26.27
N GLY A 66 3.07 -11.85 -25.20
CA GLY A 66 2.37 -10.59 -24.91
C GLY A 66 3.01 -9.70 -23.84
N GLU A 67 4.09 -10.11 -23.17
CA GLU A 67 4.72 -9.37 -22.06
C GLU A 67 5.86 -8.46 -22.54
N ARG A 68 5.63 -7.67 -23.62
CA ARG A 68 6.56 -6.59 -23.96
C ARG A 68 6.36 -5.44 -22.98
N GLN A 69 7.30 -5.26 -22.07
CA GLN A 69 7.39 -4.02 -21.29
C GLN A 69 7.70 -2.85 -22.24
N LEU A 70 6.87 -1.82 -22.20
CA LEU A 70 7.10 -0.59 -22.97
C LEU A 70 8.41 0.04 -22.50
N ALA A 71 9.34 0.27 -23.43
CA ALA A 71 10.58 0.95 -23.10
C ALA A 71 10.32 2.45 -23.00
N LEU A 72 10.92 3.10 -22.00
CA LEU A 72 10.83 4.56 -21.84
C LEU A 72 11.31 5.30 -23.11
N THR A 73 12.26 4.70 -23.84
CA THR A 73 12.76 5.22 -25.11
C THR A 73 11.67 5.31 -26.17
N ASP A 74 10.74 4.35 -26.23
CA ASP A 74 9.65 4.33 -27.21
C ASP A 74 8.64 5.49 -26.99
N VAL A 75 8.61 6.08 -25.78
CA VAL A 75 7.72 7.20 -25.42
C VAL A 75 8.36 8.55 -25.69
N LEU A 76 9.68 8.62 -25.74
CA LEU A 76 10.45 9.86 -25.89
C LEU A 76 10.76 10.22 -27.34
N GLU A 77 10.44 9.33 -28.30
CA GLU A 77 10.68 9.51 -29.73
C GLU A 77 9.46 10.07 -30.51
N THR A 78 8.46 10.62 -29.82
CA THR A 78 7.35 11.41 -30.42
C THR A 78 7.68 12.89 -30.52
#